data_AF-A0A420D3U7-F1
#
_entry.id   AF-A0A420D3U7-F1
#
_cell.length_a   1.000
_cell.length_b   1.000
_cell.length_c   1.000
_cell.angle_alpha   90.00
_cell.angle_beta   90.00
_cell.angle_gamma   90.00
#
_symmetry.space_group_name_H-M   'P 1'
#
loop_
_entity.id
_entity.type
_entity.pdbx_description
1 polymer ?
#
loop_
_entity_poly.entity_id
_entity_poly.type
_entity_poly.pdbx_seq_one_letter_code
_entity_poly.pdbx_strand_id
1 'polypeptide(L)'
;MLSIRAFCLLVSLAFSTAPGIALADAIGLATVFTGQGQRLEIVNGGPFQDLAIMVDTNEESTGQRWQVMSEGQWVRIRNEAMDNTMCLDVVNGGSPAYMVQMRPCGNYSGQLWQISTSGEHMRFTTQFLGNRYCLDIVNGGMLDRYAQMRPCENVSGQLWTLVN
;
A
#
# COMPACT_ATOMS: atom_id res chain seq x y z
N MET A 1 -29.37 31.09 -57.76
CA MET A 1 -29.45 29.74 -57.17
C MET A 1 -28.31 29.63 -56.17
N LEU A 2 -28.63 29.70 -54.87
CA LEU A 2 -27.69 29.68 -53.75
C LEU A 2 -27.55 28.24 -53.23
N SER A 3 -26.34 27.78 -52.95
CA SER A 3 -26.13 26.63 -52.07
C SER A 3 -24.80 26.79 -51.34
N ILE A 4 -24.88 27.30 -50.11
CA ILE A 4 -23.77 27.36 -49.16
C ILE A 4 -23.88 26.09 -48.31
N ARG A 5 -22.88 25.21 -48.38
CA ARG A 5 -22.77 24.06 -47.47
C ARG A 5 -22.02 24.49 -46.22
N ALA A 6 -22.72 24.60 -45.10
CA ALA A 6 -22.13 24.78 -43.79
C ALA A 6 -21.57 23.44 -43.29
N PHE A 7 -20.26 23.37 -43.09
CA PHE A 7 -19.59 22.23 -42.45
C PHE A 7 -19.57 22.49 -40.94
N CYS A 8 -20.34 21.71 -40.18
CA CYS A 8 -20.39 21.82 -38.73
C CYS A 8 -19.21 21.03 -38.13
N LEU A 9 -18.20 21.74 -37.62
CA LEU A 9 -17.10 21.14 -36.85
C LEU A 9 -17.60 20.84 -35.44
N LEU A 10 -17.87 19.56 -35.15
CA LEU A 10 -18.06 19.05 -33.79
C LEU A 10 -16.70 18.98 -33.10
N VAL A 11 -16.44 19.93 -32.19
CA VAL A 11 -15.32 19.83 -31.25
C VAL A 11 -15.77 18.92 -30.10
N SER A 12 -15.33 17.67 -30.14
CA SER A 12 -15.48 16.73 -29.03
C SER A 12 -14.57 17.14 -27.87
N LEU A 13 -15.16 17.59 -26.75
CA LEU A 13 -14.45 17.72 -25.47
C LEU A 13 -14.10 16.31 -24.97
N ALA A 14 -12.83 15.95 -25.05
CA ALA A 14 -12.30 14.83 -24.29
C ALA A 14 -12.15 15.26 -22.83
N PHE A 15 -12.91 14.64 -21.92
CA PHE A 15 -12.66 14.76 -20.49
C PHE A 15 -11.34 14.06 -20.18
N SER A 16 -10.29 14.84 -19.95
CA SER A 16 -9.04 14.33 -19.38
C SER A 16 -9.29 14.04 -17.90
N THR A 17 -9.36 12.76 -17.53
CA THR A 17 -9.23 12.36 -16.14
C THR A 17 -7.79 12.64 -15.72
N ALA A 18 -7.56 13.74 -15.01
CA ALA A 18 -6.26 13.99 -14.41
C ALA A 18 -5.94 12.82 -13.46
N PRO A 19 -4.76 12.17 -13.57
CA PRO A 19 -4.31 11.27 -12.52
C PRO A 19 -4.14 12.10 -11.23
N GLY A 20 -4.58 11.54 -10.11
CA GLY A 20 -4.43 12.18 -8.79
C GLY A 20 -2.98 12.60 -8.56
N ILE A 21 -2.78 13.82 -8.09
CA ILE A 21 -1.46 14.39 -7.87
C ILE A 21 -0.82 13.64 -6.70
N ALA A 22 0.26 12.88 -6.95
CA ALA A 22 1.13 12.38 -5.89
C ALA A 22 1.97 13.56 -5.38
N LEU A 23 1.60 14.13 -4.24
CA LEU A 23 2.21 15.34 -3.65
C LEU A 23 3.05 15.07 -2.39
N ALA A 24 3.44 13.83 -2.12
CA ALA A 24 4.30 13.50 -0.98
C ALA A 24 5.49 12.67 -1.43
N ASP A 25 6.67 12.99 -0.89
CA ASP A 25 7.84 12.11 -0.97
C ASP A 25 7.45 10.72 -0.45
N ALA A 26 7.99 9.67 -1.08
CA ALA A 26 7.78 8.32 -0.61
C ALA A 26 8.38 8.14 0.80
N ILE A 27 7.68 7.37 1.62
CA ILE A 27 8.01 7.11 3.01
C ILE A 27 8.56 5.69 3.17
N GLY A 28 9.41 5.47 4.16
CA GLY A 28 9.64 4.16 4.73
C GLY A 28 8.65 3.85 5.85
N LEU A 29 8.45 2.56 6.09
CA LEU A 29 7.58 2.04 7.15
C LEU A 29 8.42 1.16 8.08
N ALA A 30 8.48 1.53 9.36
CA ALA A 30 9.13 0.74 10.41
C ALA A 30 8.12 0.37 11.50
N THR A 31 8.43 -0.68 12.27
CA THR A 31 7.65 -1.04 13.46
C THR A 31 8.47 -0.83 14.72
N VAL A 32 7.78 -0.67 15.86
CA VAL A 32 8.45 -0.69 17.18
C VAL A 32 9.13 -2.04 17.43
N PHE A 33 8.60 -3.13 16.87
CA PHE A 33 9.15 -4.48 17.06
C PHE A 33 10.53 -4.66 16.42
N THR A 34 10.67 -4.30 15.14
CA THR A 34 11.94 -4.45 14.41
C THR A 34 12.87 -3.26 14.63
N GLY A 35 12.34 -2.14 15.12
CA GLY A 35 13.07 -0.89 15.33
C GLY A 35 13.33 -0.13 14.02
N GLN A 36 13.94 1.06 14.16
CA GLN A 36 14.22 1.96 13.03
C GLN A 36 15.35 1.46 12.10
N GLY A 37 16.11 0.44 12.51
CA GLY A 37 17.14 -0.19 11.67
C GLY A 37 16.55 -1.04 10.55
N GLN A 38 15.23 -1.25 10.53
CA GLN A 38 14.55 -2.06 9.54
C GLN A 38 13.37 -1.35 8.91
N ARG A 39 13.11 -1.66 7.64
CA ARG A 39 11.99 -1.12 6.85
C ARG A 39 11.21 -2.23 6.17
N LEU A 40 9.92 -1.97 5.97
CA LEU A 40 9.06 -2.80 5.15
C LEU A 40 9.53 -2.71 3.70
N GLU A 41 9.84 -3.85 3.11
CA GLU A 41 10.28 -4.01 1.73
C GLU A 41 9.38 -5.00 0.99
N ILE A 42 9.23 -4.81 -0.32
CA ILE A 42 8.62 -5.83 -1.19
C ILE A 42 9.65 -6.86 -1.61
N VAL A 43 9.32 -8.15 -1.41
CA VAL A 43 10.15 -9.26 -1.86
C VAL A 43 10.19 -9.33 -3.38
N ASN A 44 11.40 -9.21 -3.93
CA ASN A 44 11.67 -9.32 -5.37
C ASN A 44 12.24 -10.71 -5.71
N GLY A 45 11.34 -11.66 -5.98
CA GLY A 45 11.66 -13.00 -6.47
C GLY A 45 11.58 -14.13 -5.43
N GLY A 46 11.79 -15.37 -5.88
CA GLY A 46 11.68 -16.56 -5.04
C GLY A 46 10.22 -16.94 -4.70
N PRO A 47 10.03 -17.88 -3.75
CA PRO A 47 8.70 -18.43 -3.44
C PRO A 47 7.76 -17.46 -2.71
N PHE A 48 8.27 -16.32 -2.23
CA PHE A 48 7.51 -15.30 -1.50
C PHE A 48 7.45 -13.96 -2.24
N GLN A 49 7.62 -13.99 -3.57
CA GLN A 49 7.52 -12.80 -4.42
C GLN A 49 6.25 -12.00 -4.11
N ASP A 50 6.40 -10.68 -4.15
CA ASP A 50 5.36 -9.67 -3.90
C ASP A 50 4.88 -9.57 -2.46
N LEU A 51 5.27 -10.47 -1.54
CA LEU A 51 4.99 -10.29 -0.11
C LEU A 51 5.81 -9.14 0.47
N ALA A 52 5.29 -8.52 1.51
CA ALA A 52 6.00 -7.48 2.25
C ALA A 52 6.74 -8.07 3.47
N ILE A 53 7.99 -7.66 3.69
CA ILE A 53 8.90 -8.20 4.72
C ILE A 53 9.69 -7.07 5.39
N MET A 54 10.01 -7.21 6.67
CA MET A 54 10.95 -6.31 7.36
C MET A 54 12.40 -6.73 7.12
N VAL A 55 13.19 -5.85 6.52
CA VAL A 55 14.62 -6.04 6.22
C VAL A 55 15.42 -4.81 6.67
N ASP A 56 16.75 -4.91 6.67
CA ASP A 56 17.60 -3.81 7.09
C ASP A 56 17.43 -2.59 6.18
N THR A 57 17.51 -1.40 6.78
CA THR A 57 17.38 -0.13 6.05
C THR A 57 18.41 -0.05 4.91
N ASN A 58 17.93 0.26 3.72
CA ASN A 58 18.72 0.54 2.55
C ASN A 58 18.14 1.75 1.82
N GLU A 59 18.80 2.90 1.92
CA GLU A 59 18.36 4.18 1.33
C GLU A 59 18.27 4.13 -0.21
N GLU A 60 19.02 3.24 -0.84
CA GLU A 60 19.00 3.04 -2.29
C GLU A 60 17.86 2.11 -2.74
N SER A 61 17.25 1.35 -1.83
CA SER A 61 16.19 0.39 -2.14
C SER A 61 14.87 1.11 -2.45
N THR A 62 14.46 1.13 -3.72
CA THR A 62 13.11 1.52 -4.14
C THR A 62 12.04 0.62 -3.50
N GLY A 63 12.41 -0.62 -3.15
CA GLY A 63 11.53 -1.59 -2.48
C GLY A 63 11.10 -1.16 -1.08
N GLN A 64 11.84 -0.25 -0.44
CA GLN A 64 11.54 0.28 0.89
C GLN A 64 10.77 1.62 0.86
N ARG A 65 10.45 2.12 -0.34
CA ARG A 65 9.83 3.43 -0.54
C ARG A 65 8.37 3.29 -0.94
N TRP A 66 7.50 3.85 -0.10
CA TRP A 66 6.05 3.67 -0.17
C TRP A 66 5.34 4.99 -0.42
N GLN A 67 4.48 5.01 -1.42
CA GLN A 67 3.65 6.16 -1.76
C GLN A 67 2.24 5.95 -1.21
N VAL A 68 1.79 6.86 -0.35
CA VAL A 68 0.44 6.84 0.23
C VAL A 68 -0.42 7.87 -0.48
N MET A 69 -1.47 7.42 -1.16
CA MET A 69 -2.37 8.29 -1.91
C MET A 69 -3.78 8.21 -1.33
N SER A 70 -4.39 9.38 -1.12
CA SER A 70 -5.77 9.47 -0.67
C SER A 70 -6.77 8.97 -1.73
N GLU A 71 -7.78 8.22 -1.29
CA GLU A 71 -8.92 7.76 -2.08
C GLU A 71 -10.20 7.86 -1.26
N GLY A 72 -10.80 9.06 -1.26
CA GLY A 72 -11.94 9.36 -0.39
C GLY A 72 -11.55 9.29 1.09
N GLN A 73 -12.20 8.39 1.83
CA GLN A 73 -11.92 8.14 3.25
C GLN A 73 -10.81 7.10 3.50
N TRP A 74 -10.28 6.50 2.42
CA TRP A 74 -9.24 5.47 2.47
C TRP A 74 -7.94 6.00 1.87
N VAL A 75 -6.89 5.20 1.98
CA VAL A 75 -5.65 5.40 1.24
C VAL A 75 -5.29 4.15 0.45
N ARG A 76 -4.61 4.36 -0.68
CA ARG A 76 -3.86 3.32 -1.39
C ARG A 76 -2.39 3.48 -1.08
N ILE A 77 -1.72 2.35 -0.87
CA ILE A 77 -0.30 2.29 -0.62
C ILE A 77 0.35 1.61 -1.83
N ARG A 78 1.27 2.30 -2.50
CA ARG A 78 2.07 1.78 -3.62
C ARG A 78 3.53 1.74 -3.24
N ASN A 79 4.32 0.95 -3.98
CA ASN A 79 5.76 0.81 -3.76
C ASN A 79 6.52 1.31 -4.99
N GLU A 80 7.62 2.03 -4.82
CA GLU A 80 8.37 2.61 -5.94
C GLU A 80 9.16 1.59 -6.77
N ALA A 81 9.41 0.38 -6.24
CA ALA A 81 10.02 -0.70 -7.02
C ALA A 81 9.04 -1.33 -8.03
N MET A 82 7.75 -1.05 -7.90
CA MET A 82 6.71 -1.57 -8.77
C MET A 82 6.28 -0.53 -9.79
N ASP A 83 5.61 -0.97 -10.86
CA ASP A 83 4.90 -0.02 -11.69
C ASP A 83 3.77 0.65 -10.88
N ASN A 84 3.35 1.85 -11.29
CA ASN A 84 2.28 2.59 -10.64
C ASN A 84 0.90 1.91 -10.72
N THR A 85 0.84 0.65 -11.19
CA THR A 85 -0.39 -0.15 -11.31
C THR A 85 -0.53 -1.16 -10.17
N MET A 86 0.46 -1.30 -9.28
CA MET A 86 0.42 -2.24 -8.15
C MET A 86 0.13 -1.53 -6.83
N CYS A 87 -0.70 -2.15 -5.99
CA CYS A 87 -1.16 -1.66 -4.70
C CYS A 87 -0.92 -2.72 -3.60
N LEU A 88 -0.61 -2.27 -2.39
CA LEU A 88 -0.52 -3.11 -1.20
C LEU A 88 -1.90 -3.67 -0.87
N ASP A 89 -1.98 -4.98 -0.74
CA ASP A 89 -3.20 -5.76 -0.62
C ASP A 89 -3.07 -6.83 0.47
N VAL A 90 -4.21 -7.27 0.99
CA VAL A 90 -4.29 -8.38 1.94
C VAL A 90 -4.73 -9.64 1.19
N VAL A 91 -3.99 -10.73 1.36
CA VAL A 91 -4.34 -12.04 0.81
C VAL A 91 -5.71 -12.49 1.34
N ASN A 92 -6.69 -12.58 0.44
CA ASN A 92 -8.04 -13.03 0.73
C ASN A 92 -8.18 -14.55 0.51
N GLY A 93 -7.97 -15.34 1.57
CA GLY A 93 -8.07 -16.80 1.57
C GLY A 93 -6.78 -17.53 1.21
N GLY A 94 -6.80 -18.87 1.25
CA GLY A 94 -5.61 -19.71 1.01
C GLY A 94 -4.72 -19.90 2.24
N SER A 95 -3.54 -20.48 2.01
CA SER A 95 -2.53 -20.70 3.05
C SER A 95 -1.16 -20.19 2.57
N PRO A 96 -0.57 -19.17 3.20
CA PRO A 96 -1.07 -18.43 4.38
C PRO A 96 -2.10 -17.34 4.02
N ALA A 97 -3.25 -17.34 4.70
CA ALA A 97 -4.23 -16.25 4.61
C ALA A 97 -3.73 -15.00 5.34
N TYR A 98 -4.23 -13.82 4.93
CA TYR A 98 -3.99 -12.54 5.59
C TYR A 98 -2.54 -12.04 5.59
N MET A 99 -1.67 -12.64 4.79
CA MET A 99 -0.40 -12.02 4.44
C MET A 99 -0.62 -10.75 3.62
N VAL A 100 0.36 -9.87 3.63
CA VAL A 100 0.33 -8.62 2.88
C VAL A 100 1.23 -8.72 1.66
N GLN A 101 0.70 -8.31 0.51
CA GLN A 101 1.31 -8.50 -0.80
C GLN A 101 1.06 -7.33 -1.75
N MET A 102 1.79 -7.24 -2.86
CA MET A 102 1.46 -6.34 -3.97
C MET A 102 0.54 -7.04 -4.97
N ARG A 103 -0.53 -6.36 -5.41
CA ARG A 103 -1.44 -6.82 -6.47
C ARG A 103 -1.84 -5.67 -7.38
N PRO A 104 -2.31 -5.96 -8.62
CA PRO A 104 -2.86 -4.91 -9.47
C PRO A 104 -3.93 -4.11 -8.73
N CYS A 105 -3.80 -2.79 -8.79
CA CYS A 105 -4.72 -1.85 -8.18
C CYS A 105 -6.12 -2.04 -8.78
N GLY A 106 -7.12 -2.09 -7.90
CA GLY A 106 -8.53 -2.14 -8.28
C GLY A 106 -9.43 -1.80 -7.10
N ASN A 107 -10.74 -1.90 -7.28
CA ASN A 107 -11.72 -1.65 -6.21
C ASN A 107 -11.87 -2.86 -5.29
N TYR A 108 -10.77 -3.27 -4.67
CA TYR A 108 -10.70 -4.37 -3.74
C TYR A 108 -10.56 -3.83 -2.31
N SER A 109 -11.41 -4.29 -1.40
CA SER A 109 -11.42 -3.82 -0.01
C SER A 109 -10.13 -4.16 0.77
N GLY A 110 -9.33 -5.11 0.28
CA GLY A 110 -8.00 -5.43 0.83
C GLY A 110 -6.93 -4.39 0.48
N GLN A 111 -7.17 -3.55 -0.54
CA GLN A 111 -6.26 -2.51 -1.01
C GLN A 111 -6.61 -1.10 -0.50
N LEU A 112 -7.73 -0.98 0.21
CA LEU A 112 -8.22 0.27 0.78
C LEU A 112 -7.88 0.30 2.26
N TRP A 113 -6.84 1.06 2.58
CA TRP A 113 -6.25 1.14 3.91
C TRP A 113 -6.80 2.34 4.69
N GLN A 114 -6.88 2.20 6.01
CA GLN A 114 -7.09 3.29 6.94
C GLN A 114 -5.91 3.36 7.90
N ILE A 115 -5.36 4.56 8.05
CA ILE A 115 -4.26 4.87 8.95
C ILE A 115 -4.84 5.65 10.13
N SER A 116 -4.58 5.19 11.35
CA SER A 116 -5.06 5.82 12.58
C SER A 116 -3.91 6.02 13.57
N THR A 117 -3.96 7.08 14.35
CA THR A 117 -2.97 7.37 15.39
C THR A 117 -3.13 6.44 16.59
N SER A 118 -2.01 5.99 17.15
CA SER A 118 -1.92 5.22 18.39
C SER A 118 -0.76 5.75 19.24
N GLY A 119 -1.03 6.79 20.04
CA GLY A 119 0.03 7.54 20.72
C GLY A 119 0.93 8.22 19.69
N GLU A 120 2.24 7.98 19.78
CA GLU A 120 3.26 8.50 18.86
C GLU A 120 3.41 7.66 17.58
N HIS A 121 2.69 6.53 17.49
CA HIS A 121 2.74 5.60 16.36
C HIS A 121 1.44 5.60 15.59
N MET A 122 1.36 4.78 14.54
CA MET A 122 0.13 4.55 13.79
C MET A 122 -0.24 3.08 13.76
N ARG A 123 -1.50 2.82 13.45
CA ARG A 123 -2.05 1.52 13.09
C ARG A 123 -2.64 1.57 11.69
N PHE A 124 -2.41 0.51 10.95
CA PHE A 124 -2.94 0.32 9.60
C PHE A 124 -4.01 -0.78 9.66
N THR A 125 -5.18 -0.49 9.10
CA THR A 125 -6.30 -1.43 8.96
C THR A 125 -6.80 -1.38 7.52
N THR A 126 -7.59 -2.36 7.09
CA THR A 126 -8.18 -2.37 5.74
C THR A 126 -9.69 -2.35 5.80
N GLN A 127 -10.33 -1.88 4.73
CA GLN A 127 -11.78 -1.99 4.57
C GLN A 127 -12.23 -3.47 4.63
N PHE A 128 -11.41 -4.40 4.14
CA PHE A 128 -11.72 -5.83 4.12
C PHE A 128 -11.90 -6.44 5.51
N LEU A 129 -10.92 -6.26 6.40
CA LEU A 129 -10.97 -6.87 7.74
C LEU A 129 -11.54 -5.92 8.81
N GLY A 130 -11.72 -4.65 8.45
CA GLY A 130 -12.21 -3.59 9.33
C GLY A 130 -11.21 -3.22 10.42
N ASN A 131 -11.67 -2.41 11.38
CA ASN A 131 -10.85 -1.87 12.46
C ASN A 131 -10.45 -2.89 13.54
N ARG A 132 -10.81 -4.18 13.38
CA ARG A 132 -10.47 -5.25 14.32
C ARG A 132 -9.15 -5.95 13.99
N TYR A 133 -8.65 -5.78 12.75
CA TYR A 133 -7.40 -6.36 12.32
C TYR A 133 -6.41 -5.28 11.90
N CYS A 134 -5.21 -5.37 12.44
CA CYS A 134 -4.13 -4.44 12.27
C CYS A 134 -3.00 -5.09 11.48
N LEU A 135 -2.31 -4.29 10.67
CA LEU A 135 -1.05 -4.67 10.05
C LEU A 135 -0.02 -4.97 11.13
N ASP A 136 0.56 -6.15 11.07
CA ASP A 136 1.47 -6.72 12.05
C ASP A 136 2.64 -7.41 11.35
N ILE A 137 3.68 -7.72 12.09
CA ILE A 137 4.85 -8.46 11.63
C ILE A 137 4.86 -9.84 12.30
N VAL A 138 5.00 -10.88 11.50
CA VAL A 138 5.17 -12.25 12.00
C VAL A 138 6.43 -12.32 12.86
N ASN A 139 6.30 -12.90 14.07
CA ASN A 139 7.41 -13.10 15.00
C ASN A 139 7.69 -14.61 15.15
N GLY A 140 8.60 -15.10 14.31
CA GLY A 140 9.07 -16.49 14.28
C GLY A 140 8.45 -17.37 13.18
N GLY A 141 9.02 -18.58 13.05
CA GLY A 141 8.60 -19.57 12.06
C GLY A 141 9.12 -19.29 10.65
N MET A 142 8.55 -19.97 9.65
CA MET A 142 9.00 -19.88 8.25
C MET A 142 8.72 -18.52 7.59
N LEU A 143 7.73 -17.78 8.12
CA LEU A 143 7.34 -16.46 7.64
C LEU A 143 7.80 -15.35 8.58
N ASP A 144 8.83 -15.59 9.40
CA ASP A 144 9.38 -14.57 10.29
C ASP A 144 9.63 -13.26 9.52
N ARG A 145 9.24 -12.14 10.13
CA ARG A 145 9.38 -10.77 9.59
C ARG A 145 8.47 -10.39 8.43
N TYR A 146 7.68 -11.31 7.89
CA TYR A 146 6.69 -10.95 6.88
C TYR A 146 5.51 -10.19 7.50
N ALA A 147 4.92 -9.28 6.73
CA ALA A 147 3.75 -8.54 7.12
C ALA A 147 2.47 -9.38 6.97
N GLN A 148 1.60 -9.27 7.96
CA GLN A 148 0.33 -9.97 8.05
C GLN A 148 -0.73 -9.09 8.70
N MET A 149 -2.00 -9.48 8.58
CA MET A 149 -3.08 -8.90 9.37
C MET A 149 -3.39 -9.79 10.58
N ARG A 150 -3.42 -9.20 11.77
CA ARG A 150 -3.74 -9.88 13.03
C ARG A 150 -4.79 -9.09 13.82
N PRO A 151 -5.53 -9.70 14.75
CA PRO A 151 -6.37 -8.95 15.67
C PRO A 151 -5.60 -7.78 16.28
N CYS A 152 -6.23 -6.61 16.32
CA CYS A 152 -5.59 -5.41 16.85
C CYS A 152 -5.34 -5.57 18.35
N GLU A 153 -4.08 -5.37 18.75
CA GLU A 153 -3.59 -5.47 20.11
C GLU A 153 -2.59 -4.32 20.39
N ASN A 154 -2.12 -4.20 21.64
CA ASN A 154 -1.08 -3.24 22.00
C ASN A 154 0.30 -3.90 21.98
N VAL A 155 0.70 -4.40 20.81
CA VAL A 155 1.96 -5.09 20.58
C VAL A 155 2.85 -4.29 19.62
N SER A 156 4.16 -4.39 19.80
CA SER A 156 5.15 -3.59 19.06
C SER A 156 5.17 -3.85 17.56
N GLY A 157 4.71 -5.03 17.10
CA GLY A 157 4.61 -5.38 15.68
C GLY A 157 3.49 -4.63 14.94
N GLN A 158 2.50 -4.09 15.67
CA GLN A 158 1.36 -3.36 15.11
C GLN A 158 1.48 -1.84 15.25
N LEU A 159 2.56 -1.36 15.87
CA LEU A 159 2.83 0.05 16.06
C LEU A 159 3.85 0.51 15.01
N TRP A 160 3.36 1.28 14.05
CA TRP A 160 4.11 1.71 12.88
C TRP A 160 4.59 3.14 13.00
N THR A 161 5.77 3.43 12.47
CA THR A 161 6.35 4.77 12.35
C THR A 161 6.64 5.05 10.89
N LEU A 162 6.26 6.24 10.42
CA LEU A 162 6.70 6.76 9.13
C LEU A 162 8.12 7.26 9.29
N VAL A 163 9.01 6.78 8.45
CA VAL A 163 10.42 7.16 8.46
C VAL A 163 10.79 7.69 7.08
N ASN A 164 11.65 8.69 7.02
CA ASN A 164 12.24 9.15 5.75
C ASN A 164 13.41 8.23 5.41
#